data_AF-A0A6B2ULG2-F1
#
_entry.id   AF-A0A6B2ULG2-F1
#
_cell.length_a   1.000
_cell.length_b   1.000
_cell.length_c   1.000
_cell.angle_alpha   90.00
_cell.angle_beta   90.00
_cell.angle_gamma   90.00
#
_symmetry.space_group_name_H-M   'P 1'
#
loop_
_entity.id
_entity.type
_entity.pdbx_description
1 polymer ?
#
loop_
_entity_poly.entity_id
_entity_poly.type
_entity_poly.pdbx_seq_one_letter_code
_entity_poly.pdbx_strand_id
1 'polypeptide(L)'
;MTTARAALYSAIMVGQQHSPDTSERASALLDAFAAEARTGPFTVYRAAHEAIVMGLYTTAEAARAHCEDAFDANVPGLTFAWIEDEEDGTAELAAAFAVGERPTGYVVTTLTAEAAYDPEADA
;
A
#
# COMPACT_ATOMS: atom_id res chain seq x y z
N MET A 1 20.23 11.54 1.64
CA MET A 1 18.84 11.72 1.16
C MET A 1 18.88 12.12 -0.31
N THR A 2 18.10 11.43 -1.13
CA THR A 2 17.63 11.87 -2.47
C THR A 2 18.59 11.71 -3.66
N THR A 3 18.90 10.47 -4.06
CA THR A 3 19.45 10.23 -5.42
C THR A 3 18.98 8.91 -6.07
N ALA A 4 18.62 7.86 -5.31
CA ALA A 4 18.28 6.56 -5.89
C ALA A 4 16.87 6.46 -6.51
N ARG A 5 15.89 7.28 -6.07
CA ARG A 5 14.48 7.15 -6.48
C ARG A 5 14.16 7.72 -7.87
N ALA A 6 15.01 8.59 -8.42
CA ALA A 6 14.76 9.21 -9.73
C ALA A 6 15.25 8.37 -10.93
N ALA A 7 16.11 7.37 -10.70
CA ALA A 7 16.65 6.54 -11.78
C ALA A 7 15.64 5.50 -12.30
N LEU A 8 14.62 5.14 -11.50
CA LEU A 8 13.69 4.05 -11.84
C LEU A 8 12.66 4.44 -12.91
N TYR A 9 12.35 5.74 -13.09
CA TYR A 9 11.27 6.16 -13.99
C TYR A 9 11.71 6.40 -15.45
N SER A 10 13.01 6.62 -15.71
CA SER A 10 13.51 6.81 -17.08
C SER A 10 13.82 5.51 -17.83
N ALA A 11 13.90 4.36 -17.15
CA ALA A 11 14.26 3.10 -17.80
C ALA A 11 13.08 2.40 -18.52
N ILE A 12 11.84 2.74 -18.17
CA ILE A 12 10.65 2.04 -18.69
C ILE A 12 10.14 2.67 -20.02
N MET A 13 10.56 3.89 -20.37
CA MET A 13 10.01 4.67 -21.49
C MET A 13 11.03 5.07 -22.59
N VAL A 14 12.11 4.31 -22.79
CA VAL A 14 12.95 4.45 -24.00
C VAL A 14 12.90 3.15 -24.80
N GLY A 15 12.05 3.16 -25.81
CA GLY A 15 11.88 2.05 -26.73
C GLY A 15 13.13 1.74 -27.57
N GLN A 16 13.21 0.46 -27.95
CA GLN A 16 13.65 -0.04 -29.26
C GLN A 16 15.15 -0.13 -29.64
N GLN A 17 16.06 -0.45 -28.72
CA GLN A 17 17.30 -1.17 -29.11
C GLN A 17 17.61 -2.30 -28.10
N HIS A 18 16.84 -3.41 -28.18
CA HIS A 18 17.07 -4.60 -27.35
C HIS A 18 18.29 -5.37 -27.84
N SER A 19 19.44 -5.12 -27.20
CA SER A 19 20.51 -6.11 -27.10
C SER A 19 20.11 -7.11 -26.00
N PRO A 20 20.25 -8.44 -26.20
CA PRO A 20 19.87 -9.44 -25.19
C PRO A 20 20.55 -9.22 -23.83
N ASP A 21 21.77 -8.67 -23.84
CA ASP A 21 22.56 -8.33 -22.64
C ASP A 21 21.85 -7.33 -21.70
N THR A 22 21.04 -6.42 -22.24
CA THR A 22 20.32 -5.41 -21.43
C THR A 22 19.07 -5.98 -20.76
N SER A 23 18.40 -6.94 -21.39
CA SER A 23 17.21 -7.60 -20.85
C SER A 23 17.57 -8.54 -19.70
N GLU A 24 18.64 -9.32 -19.85
CA GLU A 24 19.14 -10.21 -18.80
C GLU A 24 19.62 -9.43 -17.57
N ARG A 25 20.29 -8.29 -17.78
CA ARG A 25 20.70 -7.39 -16.69
C ARG A 25 19.53 -6.75 -15.96
N ALA A 26 18.48 -6.35 -16.69
CA ALA A 26 17.28 -5.79 -16.09
C ALA A 26 16.52 -6.84 -15.25
N SER A 27 16.43 -8.09 -15.74
CA SER A 27 15.84 -9.19 -14.99
C SER A 27 16.63 -9.50 -13.72
N ALA A 28 17.96 -9.62 -13.80
CA ALA A 28 18.81 -9.89 -12.64
C ALA A 28 18.72 -8.79 -11.57
N LEU A 29 18.56 -7.53 -11.99
CA LEU A 29 18.34 -6.40 -11.07
C LEU A 29 16.98 -6.48 -10.38
N LEU A 30 15.92 -6.86 -11.11
CA LEU A 30 14.60 -7.07 -10.53
C LEU A 30 14.58 -8.25 -9.56
N ASP A 31 15.27 -9.35 -9.90
CA ASP A 31 15.37 -10.53 -9.05
C ASP A 31 16.18 -10.26 -7.77
N ALA A 32 17.28 -9.50 -7.88
CA ALA A 32 18.06 -9.06 -6.72
C ALA A 32 17.25 -8.13 -5.82
N PHE A 33 16.50 -7.18 -6.40
CA PHE A 33 15.63 -6.29 -5.64
C PHE A 33 14.49 -7.04 -4.96
N ALA A 34 13.90 -8.02 -5.64
CA ALA A 34 12.90 -8.91 -5.06
C ALA A 34 13.51 -9.81 -3.98
N ALA A 35 14.75 -10.27 -4.12
CA ALA A 35 15.44 -11.07 -3.11
C ALA A 35 15.76 -10.25 -1.85
N GLU A 36 16.22 -9.01 -2.01
CA GLU A 36 16.46 -8.07 -0.89
C GLU A 36 15.15 -7.68 -0.19
N ALA A 37 14.08 -7.45 -0.95
CA ALA A 37 12.74 -7.21 -0.39
C ALA A 37 12.17 -8.41 0.40
N ARG A 38 12.77 -9.62 0.27
CA ARG A 38 12.35 -10.84 0.95
C ARG A 38 13.14 -11.13 2.23
N THR A 39 13.95 -10.20 2.74
CA THR A 39 14.71 -10.44 3.98
C THR A 39 14.07 -9.74 5.18
N GLY A 40 13.12 -10.41 5.82
CA GLY A 40 12.55 -10.04 7.12
C GLY A 40 11.12 -9.46 7.08
N PRO A 41 10.47 -9.33 8.24
CA PRO A 41 9.09 -8.84 8.31
C PRO A 41 8.95 -7.46 7.67
N PHE A 42 7.84 -7.25 6.96
CA PHE A 42 7.53 -5.98 6.31
C PHE A 42 6.11 -5.53 6.64
N THR A 43 5.90 -4.22 6.62
CA THR A 43 4.60 -3.62 6.92
C THR A 43 3.70 -3.66 5.69
N VAL A 44 2.45 -4.06 5.92
CA VAL A 44 1.37 -4.04 4.95
C VAL A 44 0.19 -3.29 5.56
N TYR A 45 -0.53 -2.55 4.74
CA TYR A 45 -1.71 -1.79 5.16
C TYR A 45 -2.93 -2.44 4.54
N ARG A 46 -3.86 -2.88 5.38
CA ARG A 46 -5.12 -3.49 4.95
C ARG A 46 -6.23 -2.46 4.95
N ALA A 47 -6.76 -2.15 3.77
CA ALA A 47 -7.99 -1.37 3.63
C ALA A 47 -9.20 -2.30 3.77
N ALA A 48 -10.19 -1.90 4.57
CA ALA A 48 -11.43 -2.62 4.75
C ALA A 48 -12.61 -1.66 4.95
N HIS A 49 -13.82 -2.14 4.63
CA HIS A 49 -15.08 -1.53 5.03
C HIS A 49 -15.84 -2.53 5.89
N GLU A 50 -16.04 -2.20 7.17
CA GLU A 50 -16.54 -3.13 8.18
C GLU A 50 -15.75 -4.45 8.17
N ALA A 51 -16.41 -5.59 7.89
CA ALA A 51 -15.79 -6.90 7.82
C ALA A 51 -15.19 -7.25 6.44
N ILE A 52 -15.34 -6.38 5.43
CA ILE A 52 -14.97 -6.66 4.04
C ILE A 52 -13.57 -6.10 3.76
N VAL A 53 -12.61 -6.98 3.49
CA VAL A 53 -11.27 -6.58 3.06
C VAL A 53 -11.31 -6.15 1.60
N MET A 54 -10.86 -4.92 1.33
CA MET A 54 -10.88 -4.31 0.00
C MET A 54 -9.52 -4.43 -0.71
N GLY A 55 -8.42 -4.44 0.04
CA GLY A 55 -7.09 -4.59 -0.52
C GLY A 55 -5.96 -4.54 0.50
N LEU A 56 -4.76 -4.90 0.04
CA LEU A 56 -3.50 -4.81 0.77
C LEU A 56 -2.53 -3.88 0.03
N TYR A 57 -1.85 -3.02 0.78
CA TYR A 57 -1.00 -1.97 0.24
C TYR A 57 0.34 -1.94 0.95
N THR A 58 1.37 -1.49 0.24
CA THR A 58 2.70 -1.28 0.82
C THR A 58 2.86 0.09 1.47
N THR A 59 1.87 0.99 1.34
CA THR A 59 1.87 2.30 2.01
C THR A 59 0.50 2.62 2.59
N ALA A 60 0.47 3.32 3.73
CA ALA A 60 -0.76 3.79 4.35
C ALA A 60 -1.52 4.75 3.43
N GLU A 61 -0.81 5.65 2.75
CA GLU A 61 -1.38 6.63 1.81
C GLU A 61 -2.19 5.95 0.69
N ALA A 62 -1.67 4.88 0.09
CA ALA A 62 -2.38 4.17 -0.97
C ALA A 62 -3.63 3.43 -0.44
N ALA A 63 -3.54 2.87 0.76
CA ALA A 63 -4.69 2.25 1.42
C ALA A 63 -5.78 3.28 1.73
N ARG A 64 -5.39 4.44 2.27
CA ARG A 64 -6.29 5.55 2.60
C ARG A 64 -6.96 6.12 1.36
N ALA A 65 -6.19 6.37 0.30
CA ALA A 65 -6.71 6.84 -0.98
C ALA A 65 -7.77 5.88 -1.55
N HIS A 66 -7.55 4.56 -1.48
CA HIS A 66 -8.57 3.61 -1.94
C HIS A 66 -9.87 3.73 -1.12
N CYS A 67 -9.78 3.85 0.20
CA CYS A 67 -10.98 4.03 1.05
C CYS A 67 -11.72 5.33 0.72
N GLU A 68 -11.00 6.44 0.53
CA GLU A 68 -11.58 7.73 0.15
C GLU A 68 -12.26 7.65 -1.23
N ASP A 69 -11.59 7.09 -2.24
CA ASP A 69 -12.14 6.91 -3.58
C ASP A 69 -13.41 6.04 -3.56
N ALA A 70 -13.40 4.95 -2.78
CA ALA A 70 -14.55 4.05 -2.66
C ALA A 70 -15.75 4.73 -1.96
N PHE A 71 -15.50 5.55 -0.96
CA PHE A 71 -16.54 6.34 -0.31
C PHE A 71 -17.08 7.43 -1.24
N ASP A 72 -16.20 8.22 -1.87
CA ASP A 72 -16.55 9.34 -2.75
C ASP A 72 -17.35 8.87 -3.98
N ALA A 73 -17.06 7.67 -4.49
CA ALA A 73 -17.83 7.05 -5.58
C ALA A 73 -19.33 6.87 -5.25
N ASN A 74 -19.68 6.75 -3.96
CA ASN A 74 -21.08 6.61 -3.50
C ASN A 74 -21.66 7.95 -3.02
N VAL A 75 -20.85 8.76 -2.33
CA VAL A 75 -21.27 10.04 -1.75
C VAL A 75 -20.22 11.11 -2.05
N PRO A 76 -20.28 11.73 -3.24
CA PRO A 76 -19.19 12.59 -3.70
C PRO A 76 -19.18 13.97 -3.02
N GLY A 77 -17.98 14.54 -2.92
CA GLY A 77 -17.80 15.95 -2.56
C GLY A 77 -17.83 16.26 -1.07
N LEU A 78 -17.61 15.24 -0.23
CA LEU A 78 -17.38 15.44 1.20
C LEU A 78 -15.89 15.67 1.50
N THR A 79 -15.62 16.30 2.63
CA THR A 79 -14.26 16.37 3.18
C THR A 79 -14.00 15.18 4.09
N PHE A 80 -12.81 14.62 4.01
CA PHE A 80 -12.38 13.47 4.78
C PHE A 80 -11.35 13.81 5.86
N ALA A 81 -11.37 13.05 6.94
CA ALA A 81 -10.36 13.04 7.99
C ALA A 81 -10.08 11.60 8.42
N TRP A 82 -8.85 11.32 8.86
CA TRP A 82 -8.48 10.03 9.44
C TRP A 82 -8.33 10.16 10.94
N ILE A 83 -9.03 9.30 11.66
CA ILE A 83 -8.93 9.16 13.11
C ILE A 83 -8.02 7.97 13.37
N GLU A 84 -6.82 8.23 13.89
CA GLU A 84 -5.81 7.21 14.15
C GLU A 84 -5.92 6.70 15.60
N ASP A 85 -5.95 5.38 15.75
CA ASP A 85 -5.76 4.67 17.02
C ASP A 85 -4.38 4.01 16.99
N GLU A 86 -3.45 4.58 17.76
CA GLU A 86 -2.07 4.10 17.82
C GLU A 86 -1.94 2.79 18.60
N GLU A 87 -2.92 2.41 19.43
CA GLU A 87 -2.85 1.21 20.27
C GLU A 87 -3.03 -0.08 19.44
N ASP A 88 -3.91 -0.05 18.45
CA ASP A 88 -4.21 -1.21 17.59
C ASP A 88 -3.68 -1.06 16.15
N GLY A 89 -3.08 0.08 15.83
CA GLY A 89 -2.55 0.38 14.49
C GLY A 89 -3.65 0.57 13.43
N THR A 90 -4.87 0.90 13.86
CA THR A 90 -6.03 1.15 13.00
C THR A 90 -6.22 2.65 12.79
N ALA A 91 -6.56 3.05 11.56
CA ALA A 91 -7.07 4.38 11.26
C ALA A 91 -8.47 4.26 10.65
N GLU A 92 -9.45 5.00 11.16
CA GLU A 92 -10.81 5.05 10.62
C GLU A 92 -11.05 6.35 9.83
N LEU A 93 -11.69 6.23 8.67
CA LEU A 93 -12.10 7.35 7.84
C LEU A 93 -13.38 7.98 8.42
N ALA A 94 -13.32 9.28 8.69
CA ALA A 94 -14.45 10.12 9.03
C ALA A 94 -14.77 11.08 7.88
N ALA A 95 -16.07 11.29 7.63
CA ALA A 95 -16.56 12.20 6.60
C ALA A 95 -17.36 13.35 7.21
N ALA A 96 -17.14 14.56 6.69
CA ALA A 96 -17.84 15.77 7.12
C ALA A 96 -19.18 15.92 6.40
N PHE A 97 -20.28 15.67 7.11
CA PHE A 97 -21.64 15.91 6.61
C PHE A 97 -22.18 17.28 7.09
N ALA A 98 -23.29 17.73 6.51
CA ALA A 98 -23.97 18.97 6.93
C ALA A 98 -24.38 18.96 8.42
N VAL A 99 -24.58 17.78 8.99
CA VAL A 99 -24.95 17.56 10.40
C VAL A 99 -23.75 17.30 11.31
N GLY A 100 -22.53 17.40 10.78
CA GLY A 100 -21.27 17.14 11.49
C GLY A 100 -20.48 15.98 10.91
N GLU A 101 -19.30 15.75 11.49
CA GLU A 101 -18.39 14.67 11.13
C GLU A 101 -18.87 13.32 11.70
N ARG A 102 -18.76 12.26 10.89
CA ARG A 102 -19.18 10.90 11.27
C ARG A 102 -18.19 9.85 10.78
N PRO A 103 -17.96 8.78 11.56
CA PRO A 103 -17.24 7.61 11.08
C PRO A 103 -17.97 6.97 9.90
N THR A 104 -17.20 6.48 8.93
CA THR A 104 -17.72 5.87 7.70
C THR A 104 -17.70 4.34 7.72
N GLY A 105 -17.00 3.74 8.69
CA GLY A 105 -16.73 2.31 8.75
C GLY A 105 -15.60 1.84 7.84
N TYR A 106 -14.98 2.73 7.06
CA TYR A 106 -13.75 2.42 6.31
C TYR A 106 -12.56 2.52 7.24
N VAL A 107 -11.74 1.47 7.26
CA VAL A 107 -10.59 1.34 8.16
C VAL A 107 -9.34 0.93 7.40
N VAL A 108 -8.19 1.43 7.86
CA VAL A 108 -6.87 0.99 7.45
C VAL A 108 -6.16 0.41 8.65
N THR A 109 -5.87 -0.89 8.63
CA THR A 109 -5.11 -1.57 9.69
C THR A 109 -3.68 -1.79 9.26
N THR A 110 -2.72 -1.44 10.12
CA THR A 110 -1.30 -1.75 9.95
C THR A 110 -1.03 -3.20 10.35
N LEU A 111 -0.45 -3.98 9.45
CA LEU A 111 -0.13 -5.40 9.66
C LEU A 111 1.36 -5.63 9.45
N THR A 112 1.94 -6.51 10.25
CA THR A 112 3.27 -7.06 10.02
C THR A 112 3.12 -8.38 9.25
N ALA A 113 3.73 -8.47 8.07
CA ALA A 113 3.79 -9.70 7.29
C ALA A 113 5.20 -10.27 7.29
N GLU A 114 5.31 -11.58 7.47
CA GLU A 114 6.57 -12.29 7.33
C GLU A 114 6.98 -12.42 5.85
N ALA A 115 8.29 -12.33 5.59
CA ALA A 115 8.81 -12.47 4.23
C ALA A 115 8.79 -13.92 3.71
N ALA A 116 8.72 -14.89 4.63
CA ALA A 116 8.68 -16.31 4.32
C ALA A 116 7.64 -16.99 5.22
N TYR A 117 6.96 -17.98 4.67
CA TYR A 117 6.09 -18.86 5.43
C TYR A 117 6.92 -19.83 6.27
N ASP A 118 6.61 -19.92 7.57
CA ASP A 118 7.15 -20.91 8.48
C ASP A 118 6.02 -21.87 8.92
N PRO A 119 6.03 -23.14 8.46
CA PRO A 119 5.01 -24.11 8.84
C PRO A 119 5.07 -24.53 10.32
N GLU A 120 6.15 -24.23 11.04
CA GLU A 120 6.34 -24.59 12.45
C GLU A 120 6.06 -23.43 13.41
N ALA A 121 5.73 -22.23 12.91
CA ALA A 121 5.57 -21.02 13.74
C ALA A 121 4.40 -21.07 14.76
N ASP A 122 3.34 -21.85 14.46
CA ASP A 122 2.12 -21.94 15.27
C ASP A 122 2.00 -23.27 16.05
N ALA A 123 3.07 -24.08 16.11
CA ALA A 123 3.10 -25.39 16.78
C ALA A 123 3.43 -25.28 18.28
#